data_AF-A0A1I7J964-F1
#
_entry.id   AF-A0A1I7J964-F1
#
_cell.length_a   1.000
_cell.length_b   1.000
_cell.length_c   1.000
_cell.angle_alpha   90.00
_cell.angle_beta   90.00
_cell.angle_gamma   90.00
#
_symmetry.space_group_name_H-M   'P 1'
#
loop_
_entity.id
_entity.type
_entity.pdbx_description
1 polymer ?
#
loop_
_entity_poly.entity_id
_entity_poly.type
_entity_poly.pdbx_seq_one_letter_code
_entity_poly.pdbx_strand_id
1 'polypeptide(L)'
;MKRNIALVLTCLMIIGMVGCVGNDKAQDSENIGGANDAASNELETTSAGDEAQAAEAASEQATAADDDFTPYQLFLSDDLSVDGQTFLEIYAESFDDLGEKPEAYYYDVDSDGEDELLVVGPYYGFDIYDVINGEFTCLDCGGGIATICDIYAGEGKAYVVHTDFGHVGRQNIEFALYGSNGEKVESFEISAGYPDKDNYDENSMFLLNDKEITMQEYEKYLNTYKPLDRSTLKSAWD
;
A
#
# COMPACT_ATOMS: atom_id res chain seq x y z
N MET A 1 -20.01 -39.70 20.45
CA MET A 1 -19.00 -39.74 19.38
C MET A 1 -18.16 -38.48 19.49
N LYS A 2 -16.89 -38.60 19.86
CA LYS A 2 -15.96 -37.47 20.00
C LYS A 2 -14.94 -37.59 18.87
N ARG A 3 -14.84 -36.58 18.01
CA ARG A 3 -13.81 -36.48 16.96
C ARG A 3 -12.70 -35.58 17.49
N ASN A 4 -11.54 -36.17 17.73
CA ASN A 4 -10.29 -35.45 17.99
C ASN A 4 -9.64 -35.17 16.63
N ILE A 5 -9.41 -33.91 16.30
CA ILE A 5 -8.58 -33.49 15.16
C ILE A 5 -7.25 -33.04 15.76
N ALA A 6 -6.20 -33.81 15.49
CA ALA A 6 -4.83 -33.45 15.83
C ALA A 6 -4.19 -32.76 14.62
N LEU A 7 -3.78 -31.51 14.83
CA LEU A 7 -3.06 -30.67 13.88
C LEU A 7 -1.59 -31.10 13.85
N VAL A 8 -1.05 -31.48 12.69
CA VAL A 8 0.36 -31.81 12.50
C VAL A 8 1.03 -30.61 11.84
N LEU A 9 1.81 -29.87 12.63
CA LEU A 9 2.65 -28.76 12.19
C LEU A 9 4.03 -29.32 11.84
N THR A 10 4.42 -29.26 10.57
CA THR A 10 5.78 -29.64 10.14
C THR A 10 6.51 -28.41 9.63
N CYS A 11 7.40 -27.85 10.45
CA CYS A 11 8.38 -26.85 10.04
C CYS A 11 9.46 -27.50 9.18
N LEU A 12 9.74 -26.95 8.00
CA LEU A 12 10.97 -27.23 7.26
C LEU A 12 11.75 -25.92 7.07
N MET A 13 12.83 -25.75 7.84
CA MET A 13 13.86 -24.76 7.55
C MET A 13 14.78 -25.32 6.47
N ILE A 14 15.02 -24.55 5.41
CA ILE A 14 16.14 -24.78 4.49
C ILE A 14 17.06 -23.56 4.58
N ILE A 15 18.21 -23.77 5.22
CA ILE A 15 19.38 -22.88 5.16
C ILE A 15 20.24 -23.37 3.99
N GLY A 16 20.39 -22.55 2.96
CA GLY A 16 21.36 -22.75 1.89
C GLY A 16 22.39 -21.63 1.90
N MET A 17 23.55 -21.88 2.53
CA MET A 17 24.76 -21.09 2.29
C MET A 17 25.50 -21.69 1.08
N VAL A 18 25.73 -20.89 0.04
CA VAL A 18 26.80 -21.13 -0.93
C VAL A 18 27.71 -19.91 -0.89
N GLY A 19 28.93 -20.13 -0.41
CA GLY A 19 30.04 -19.20 -0.58
C GLY A 19 30.73 -19.42 -1.93
N CYS A 20 31.37 -18.38 -2.43
CA CYS A 20 32.66 -18.50 -3.10
C CYS A 20 33.47 -17.24 -2.81
N VAL A 21 34.63 -17.49 -2.20
CA VAL A 21 35.69 -16.55 -1.88
C VAL A 21 36.32 -16.05 -3.17
N GLY A 22 36.29 -14.75 -3.39
CA GLY A 22 37.13 -14.07 -4.36
C GLY A 22 38.45 -13.65 -3.71
N ASN A 23 39.56 -13.97 -4.35
CA ASN A 23 40.82 -13.25 -4.16
C ASN A 23 41.69 -13.51 -5.38
N ASP A 24 41.90 -12.49 -6.21
CA ASP A 24 43.20 -12.29 -6.85
C ASP A 24 43.42 -10.81 -7.13
N LYS A 25 44.59 -10.36 -6.68
CA LYS A 25 45.06 -8.98 -6.69
C LYS A 25 45.70 -8.64 -8.03
N ALA A 26 45.58 -7.36 -8.36
CA ALA A 26 46.31 -6.63 -9.40
C ALA A 26 47.84 -6.69 -9.24
N GLN A 27 48.61 -6.65 -10.35
CA GLN A 27 49.18 -5.42 -10.94
C GLN A 27 50.26 -5.73 -12.01
N ASP A 28 50.22 -4.90 -13.06
CA ASP A 28 51.29 -4.33 -13.88
C ASP A 28 52.30 -5.20 -14.66
N SER A 29 52.35 -5.01 -15.98
CA SER A 29 53.33 -4.09 -16.60
C SER A 29 53.17 -4.00 -18.14
N GLU A 30 53.26 -2.75 -18.64
CA GLU A 30 53.91 -2.22 -19.86
C GLU A 30 54.15 -3.13 -21.09
N ASN A 31 54.14 -2.70 -22.36
CA ASN A 31 53.93 -1.46 -23.13
C ASN A 31 54.17 -1.88 -24.63
N ILE A 32 53.88 -0.97 -25.56
CA ILE A 32 54.36 -0.90 -26.97
C ILE A 32 53.39 -1.45 -28.04
N GLY A 33 52.57 -0.52 -28.56
CA GLY A 33 52.82 0.10 -29.86
C GLY A 33 52.27 -0.59 -31.12
N GLY A 34 51.71 0.22 -32.02
CA GLY A 34 51.68 -0.09 -33.46
C GLY A 34 50.32 0.08 -34.11
N ALA A 35 50.16 1.19 -34.81
CA ALA A 35 49.07 1.49 -35.72
C ALA A 35 49.08 0.63 -37.00
N ASN A 36 47.94 0.67 -37.69
CA ASN A 36 47.67 0.50 -39.13
C ASN A 36 46.65 -0.62 -39.40
N ASP A 37 45.42 -0.35 -39.82
CA ASP A 37 44.92 0.35 -41.03
C ASP A 37 44.62 -0.62 -42.18
N ALA A 38 43.45 -0.39 -42.77
CA ALA A 38 42.96 -0.79 -44.09
C ALA A 38 42.83 -2.27 -44.49
N ALA A 39 41.57 -2.73 -44.44
CA ALA A 39 40.71 -3.01 -45.60
C ALA A 39 40.95 -4.25 -46.49
N SER A 40 39.86 -4.54 -47.22
CA SER A 40 39.67 -5.41 -48.40
C SER A 40 39.34 -6.88 -48.09
N ASN A 41 38.40 -7.56 -48.76
CA ASN A 41 37.34 -7.22 -49.72
C ASN A 41 36.54 -8.53 -49.98
N GLU A 42 35.42 -8.42 -50.73
CA GLU A 42 34.66 -9.47 -51.44
C GLU A 42 33.68 -10.31 -50.59
N LEU A 43 32.34 -10.24 -50.73
CA LEU A 43 31.41 -10.06 -51.86
C LEU A 43 31.32 -11.29 -52.80
N GLU A 44 30.26 -12.08 -52.68
CA GLU A 44 29.20 -12.34 -53.69
C GLU A 44 28.22 -13.43 -53.17
N THR A 45 26.90 -13.25 -53.05
CA THR A 45 25.76 -13.05 -53.99
C THR A 45 24.96 -14.34 -54.30
N THR A 46 23.61 -14.18 -54.32
CA THR A 46 22.55 -14.99 -54.99
C THR A 46 22.04 -16.25 -54.26
N SER A 47 20.76 -16.66 -54.26
CA SER A 47 19.52 -16.21 -54.94
C SER A 47 18.31 -16.89 -54.23
N ALA A 48 17.22 -16.16 -53.92
CA ALA A 48 15.86 -16.20 -54.53
C ALA A 48 14.94 -17.42 -54.24
N GLY A 49 13.66 -17.13 -53.94
CA GLY A 49 12.47 -18.02 -53.95
C GLY A 49 11.67 -17.99 -52.62
N ASP A 50 10.59 -17.20 -52.54
CA ASP A 50 9.15 -17.63 -52.52
C ASP A 50 8.73 -18.35 -51.22
N GLU A 51 7.62 -18.09 -50.51
CA GLU A 51 6.31 -17.51 -50.78
C GLU A 51 5.60 -17.17 -49.44
N ALA A 52 4.73 -16.14 -49.48
CA ALA A 52 3.48 -15.91 -48.72
C ALA A 52 3.28 -16.36 -47.24
N GLN A 53 2.93 -15.39 -46.38
CA GLN A 53 1.56 -15.31 -45.81
C GLN A 53 1.32 -13.98 -45.08
N ALA A 54 0.21 -13.33 -45.45
CA ALA A 54 -0.35 -12.18 -44.78
C ALA A 54 -1.05 -12.59 -43.47
N ALA A 55 -0.85 -11.82 -42.41
CA ALA A 55 -1.79 -11.71 -41.32
C ALA A 55 -1.96 -10.22 -41.02
N GLU A 56 -3.15 -9.72 -41.32
CA GLU A 56 -3.62 -8.38 -41.00
C GLU A 56 -3.51 -8.15 -39.48
N ALA A 57 -2.74 -7.14 -39.10
CA ALA A 57 -2.86 -6.53 -37.79
C ALA A 57 -4.14 -5.70 -37.80
N ALA A 58 -5.25 -6.29 -37.33
CA ALA A 58 -6.39 -5.51 -36.89
C ALA A 58 -5.96 -4.74 -35.64
N SER A 59 -5.72 -3.45 -35.80
CA SER A 59 -5.62 -2.55 -34.66
C SER A 59 -6.97 -2.52 -33.97
N GLU A 60 -7.10 -3.20 -32.83
CA GLU A 60 -8.11 -2.85 -31.85
C GLU A 60 -7.72 -1.47 -31.30
N GLN A 61 -8.21 -0.47 -32.01
CA GLN A 61 -8.38 0.87 -31.52
C GLN A 61 -9.38 0.74 -30.37
N ALA A 62 -8.87 0.57 -29.15
CA ALA A 62 -9.65 0.71 -27.94
C ALA A 62 -10.29 2.10 -28.01
N THR A 63 -11.56 2.12 -28.41
CA THR A 63 -12.41 3.27 -28.27
C THR A 63 -12.48 3.52 -26.77
N ALA A 64 -11.96 4.67 -26.32
CA ALA A 64 -12.23 5.22 -25.00
C ALA A 64 -13.74 5.14 -24.78
N ALA A 65 -14.16 4.10 -24.08
CA ALA A 65 -15.50 4.00 -23.53
C ALA A 65 -15.51 4.97 -22.34
N ASP A 66 -16.62 5.69 -22.17
CA ASP A 66 -16.87 6.62 -21.07
C ASP A 66 -16.22 6.15 -19.75
N ASP A 67 -15.26 6.94 -19.27
CA ASP A 67 -14.52 6.82 -17.99
C ASP A 67 -15.41 7.00 -16.75
N ASP A 68 -16.72 7.15 -16.90
CA ASP A 68 -17.59 7.72 -15.85
C ASP A 68 -18.25 6.70 -14.91
N PHE A 69 -17.88 5.41 -14.97
CA PHE A 69 -18.35 4.41 -13.99
C PHE A 69 -17.20 3.54 -13.49
N THR A 70 -16.43 4.10 -12.55
CA THR A 70 -15.49 3.33 -11.73
C THR A 70 -16.24 2.35 -10.82
N PRO A 71 -15.63 1.22 -10.40
CA PRO A 71 -16.20 0.32 -9.39
C PRO A 71 -16.65 1.04 -8.11
N TYR A 72 -15.99 2.15 -7.77
CA TYR A 72 -16.34 3.01 -6.64
C TYR A 72 -17.76 3.57 -6.74
N GLN A 73 -18.15 4.11 -7.90
CA GLN A 73 -19.50 4.65 -8.08
C GLN A 73 -20.56 3.56 -8.03
N LEU A 74 -20.28 2.36 -8.54
CA LEU A 74 -21.17 1.21 -8.43
C LEU A 74 -21.33 0.75 -6.98
N PHE A 75 -20.27 0.78 -6.17
CA PHE A 75 -20.36 0.47 -4.75
C PHE A 75 -21.20 1.53 -4.03
N LEU A 76 -20.89 2.81 -4.21
CA LEU A 76 -21.60 3.94 -3.62
C LEU A 76 -23.09 4.02 -4.02
N SER A 77 -23.48 3.44 -5.17
CA SER A 77 -24.87 3.33 -5.64
C SER A 77 -25.59 2.04 -5.23
N ASP A 78 -24.93 1.17 -4.46
CA ASP A 78 -25.45 -0.14 -4.02
C ASP A 78 -25.51 -1.21 -5.15
N ASP A 79 -24.91 -0.95 -6.31
CA ASP A 79 -24.87 -1.84 -7.48
C ASP A 79 -23.67 -2.81 -7.48
N LEU A 80 -22.69 -2.59 -6.61
CA LEU A 80 -21.55 -3.47 -6.35
C LEU A 80 -21.46 -3.82 -4.86
N SER A 81 -21.03 -5.04 -4.55
CA SER A 81 -20.79 -5.51 -3.19
C SER A 81 -19.31 -5.80 -2.96
N VAL A 82 -18.84 -5.55 -1.73
CA VAL A 82 -17.53 -5.98 -1.24
C VAL A 82 -17.74 -6.95 -0.09
N ASP A 83 -17.03 -8.07 -0.09
CA ASP A 83 -17.21 -9.17 0.88
C ASP A 83 -18.67 -9.65 1.05
N GLY A 84 -19.46 -9.55 -0.03
CA GLY A 84 -20.87 -9.95 -0.05
C GLY A 84 -21.83 -8.97 0.62
N GLN A 85 -21.39 -7.75 0.94
CA GLN A 85 -22.22 -6.68 1.48
C GLN A 85 -22.23 -5.47 0.55
N THR A 86 -23.38 -4.83 0.41
CA THR A 86 -23.52 -3.57 -0.34
C THR A 86 -23.18 -2.36 0.53
N PHE A 87 -23.10 -1.17 -0.08
CA PHE A 87 -22.81 0.07 0.66
C PHE A 87 -23.86 0.36 1.74
N LEU A 88 -25.14 0.19 1.44
CA LEU A 88 -26.21 0.38 2.42
C LEU A 88 -26.15 -0.63 3.56
N GLU A 89 -25.69 -1.86 3.30
CA GLU A 89 -25.55 -2.88 4.35
C GLU A 89 -24.36 -2.56 5.27
N ILE A 90 -23.23 -2.10 4.73
CA ILE A 90 -22.04 -1.73 5.51
C ILE A 90 -22.30 -0.49 6.36
N TYR A 91 -22.98 0.52 5.80
CA TYR A 91 -23.22 1.81 6.45
C TYR A 91 -24.63 1.99 7.00
N ALA A 92 -25.37 0.89 7.21
CA ALA A 92 -26.74 0.92 7.70
C ALA A 92 -26.89 1.78 8.97
N GLU A 93 -25.93 1.70 9.90
CA GLU A 93 -25.95 2.50 11.13
C GLU A 93 -25.85 4.01 10.88
N SER A 94 -25.02 4.45 9.92
CA SER A 94 -24.94 5.87 9.55
C SER A 94 -26.30 6.38 9.06
N PHE A 95 -27.02 5.56 8.28
CA PHE A 95 -28.33 5.92 7.75
C PHE A 95 -29.46 5.81 8.77
N ASP A 96 -29.51 4.71 9.52
CA ASP A 96 -30.63 4.34 10.38
C ASP A 96 -30.55 5.05 11.74
N ASP A 97 -29.35 5.13 12.33
CA ASP A 97 -29.15 5.65 13.69
C ASP A 97 -28.71 7.11 13.70
N LEU A 98 -27.84 7.51 12.76
CA LEU A 98 -27.35 8.89 12.66
C LEU A 98 -28.18 9.75 11.69
N GLY A 99 -28.88 9.13 10.74
CA GLY A 99 -29.66 9.84 9.72
C GLY A 99 -28.79 10.59 8.71
N GLU A 100 -27.53 10.19 8.56
CA GLU A 100 -26.52 10.88 7.76
C GLU A 100 -25.92 9.93 6.72
N LYS A 101 -25.78 10.44 5.49
CA LYS A 101 -25.05 9.75 4.44
C LYS A 101 -23.56 9.86 4.73
N PRO A 102 -22.78 8.76 4.76
CA PRO A 102 -21.34 8.81 4.97
C PRO A 102 -20.65 9.78 4.01
N GLU A 103 -19.69 10.55 4.50
CA GLU A 103 -18.78 11.28 3.63
C GLU A 103 -17.91 10.27 2.87
N ALA A 104 -17.62 10.54 1.59
CA ALA A 104 -16.79 9.70 0.77
C ALA A 104 -15.87 10.57 -0.09
N TYR A 105 -14.64 10.11 -0.29
CA TYR A 105 -13.56 10.87 -0.91
C TYR A 105 -12.70 10.00 -1.82
N TYR A 106 -12.01 10.64 -2.76
CA TYR A 106 -10.96 10.04 -3.58
C TYR A 106 -9.58 10.54 -3.15
N TYR A 107 -8.63 9.61 -3.03
CA TYR A 107 -7.23 9.91 -2.71
C TYR A 107 -6.31 8.74 -3.07
N ASP A 108 -5.22 9.02 -3.78
CA ASP A 108 -4.09 8.11 -4.03
C ASP A 108 -3.29 7.79 -2.75
N VAL A 109 -3.66 6.69 -2.07
CA VAL A 109 -3.11 6.20 -0.80
C VAL A 109 -1.78 5.48 -1.02
N ASP A 110 -1.63 4.69 -2.08
CA ASP A 110 -0.44 3.86 -2.31
C ASP A 110 0.58 4.45 -3.31
N SER A 111 0.28 5.62 -3.85
CA SER A 111 1.12 6.40 -4.78
C SER A 111 1.34 5.72 -6.14
N ASP A 112 0.38 4.91 -6.61
CA ASP A 112 0.43 4.29 -7.92
C ASP A 112 -0.17 5.15 -9.05
N GLY A 113 -0.85 6.24 -8.69
CA GLY A 113 -1.44 7.21 -9.61
C GLY A 113 -2.92 6.98 -9.91
N GLU A 114 -3.55 5.98 -9.32
CA GLU A 114 -5.00 5.80 -9.22
C GLU A 114 -5.48 6.30 -7.84
N ASP A 115 -6.72 6.81 -7.75
CA ASP A 115 -7.27 7.24 -6.47
C ASP A 115 -8.03 6.07 -5.83
N GLU A 116 -7.82 5.83 -4.53
CA GLU A 116 -8.65 4.93 -3.74
C GLU A 116 -9.93 5.62 -3.27
N LEU A 117 -10.94 4.82 -2.94
CA LEU A 117 -12.17 5.29 -2.30
C LEU A 117 -12.01 5.26 -0.77
N LEU A 118 -12.12 6.43 -0.15
CA LEU A 118 -12.16 6.59 1.31
C LEU A 118 -13.60 6.88 1.75
N VAL A 119 -14.20 6.03 2.58
CA VAL A 119 -15.53 6.28 3.15
C VAL A 119 -15.41 6.51 4.66
N VAL A 120 -16.01 7.59 5.16
CA VAL A 120 -16.02 7.88 6.60
C VAL A 120 -17.04 6.96 7.29
N GLY A 121 -16.53 5.92 7.96
CA GLY A 121 -17.31 5.03 8.79
C GLY A 121 -17.86 5.74 10.05
N PRO A 122 -18.95 5.24 10.64
CA PRO A 122 -19.70 5.92 11.71
C PRO A 122 -18.88 6.16 12.99
N TYR A 123 -17.83 5.39 13.26
CA TYR A 123 -17.03 5.52 14.50
C TYR A 123 -15.52 5.40 14.36
N TYR A 124 -15.03 4.74 13.31
CA TYR A 124 -13.65 4.24 13.28
C TYR A 124 -12.81 4.84 12.15
N GLY A 125 -13.20 6.01 11.65
CA GLY A 125 -12.45 6.74 10.63
C GLY A 125 -12.74 6.22 9.22
N PHE A 126 -11.71 6.07 8.39
CA PHE A 126 -11.89 5.63 7.00
C PHE A 126 -11.98 4.11 6.87
N ASP A 127 -12.92 3.68 6.03
CA ASP A 127 -12.82 2.43 5.28
C ASP A 127 -12.23 2.77 3.91
N ILE A 128 -11.18 2.05 3.53
CA ILE A 128 -10.36 2.33 2.35
C ILE A 128 -10.57 1.19 1.37
N TYR A 129 -10.98 1.54 0.16
CA TYR A 129 -11.25 0.57 -0.90
C TYR A 129 -10.44 0.86 -2.15
N ASP A 130 -10.01 -0.21 -2.80
CA ASP A 130 -9.12 -0.20 -3.95
C ASP A 130 -9.56 -1.26 -4.98
N VAL A 131 -9.15 -1.13 -6.24
CA VAL A 131 -9.38 -2.08 -7.33
C VAL A 131 -8.09 -2.86 -7.63
N ILE A 132 -7.80 -3.84 -6.79
CA ILE A 132 -6.58 -4.64 -6.91
C ILE A 132 -6.80 -5.76 -7.91
N ASN A 133 -6.00 -5.80 -8.99
CA ASN A 133 -6.11 -6.80 -10.06
C ASN A 133 -7.52 -6.89 -10.69
N GLY A 134 -8.24 -5.77 -10.74
CA GLY A 134 -9.60 -5.70 -11.27
C GLY A 134 -10.70 -6.16 -10.30
N GLU A 135 -10.35 -6.42 -9.03
CA GLU A 135 -11.29 -6.79 -7.98
C GLU A 135 -11.43 -5.65 -6.96
N PHE A 136 -12.65 -5.15 -6.77
CA PHE A 136 -12.95 -4.15 -5.76
C PHE A 136 -12.84 -4.75 -4.35
N THR A 137 -11.90 -4.24 -3.57
CA THR A 137 -11.41 -4.84 -2.33
C THR A 137 -11.35 -3.79 -1.23
N CYS A 138 -11.68 -4.17 0.01
CA CYS A 138 -11.36 -3.34 1.18
C CYS A 138 -9.86 -3.49 1.49
N LEU A 139 -9.09 -2.41 1.32
CA LEU A 139 -7.65 -2.37 1.59
C LEU A 139 -7.38 -2.37 3.09
N ASP A 140 -8.04 -1.46 3.82
CA ASP A 140 -7.94 -1.36 5.27
C ASP A 140 -9.18 -0.62 5.82
N CYS A 141 -9.47 -0.82 7.09
CA CYS A 141 -10.61 -0.19 7.74
C CYS A 141 -10.36 0.04 9.24
N GLY A 142 -11.19 0.90 9.82
CA GLY A 142 -11.24 1.06 11.27
C GLY A 142 -11.74 -0.21 11.96
N GLY A 143 -11.24 -0.52 13.16
CA GLY A 143 -11.57 -1.78 13.83
C GLY A 143 -11.59 -1.74 15.35
N GLY A 144 -12.56 -2.43 15.96
CA GLY A 144 -12.61 -2.64 17.41
C GLY A 144 -13.26 -1.50 18.20
N ILE A 145 -12.86 -1.31 19.46
CA ILE A 145 -13.53 -0.38 20.41
C ILE A 145 -12.86 1.00 20.46
N ALA A 146 -11.63 1.16 19.96
CA ALA A 146 -10.88 2.41 20.12
C ALA A 146 -9.92 2.75 18.96
N THR A 147 -9.90 1.96 17.89
CA THR A 147 -8.94 2.18 16.80
C THR A 147 -9.59 2.97 15.68
N ILE A 148 -9.08 4.17 15.42
CA ILE A 148 -9.49 5.03 14.30
C ILE A 148 -8.49 4.85 13.16
N CYS A 149 -8.98 4.52 11.97
CA CYS A 149 -8.23 4.50 10.72
C CYS A 149 -8.26 5.89 10.07
N ASP A 150 -7.10 6.47 9.78
CA ASP A 150 -6.96 7.76 9.10
C ASP A 150 -5.80 7.70 8.11
N ILE A 151 -5.65 8.72 7.26
CA ILE A 151 -4.49 8.85 6.37
C ILE A 151 -3.57 9.92 6.90
N TYR A 152 -2.29 9.60 7.08
CA TYR A 152 -1.26 10.57 7.47
C TYR A 152 -0.29 10.80 6.32
N ALA A 153 0.08 12.06 6.09
CA ALA A 153 1.18 12.41 5.21
C ALA A 153 2.47 12.65 6.01
N GLY A 154 3.58 12.13 5.52
CA GLY A 154 4.90 12.35 6.11
C GLY A 154 6.02 11.87 5.20
N GLU A 155 7.13 12.61 5.17
CA GLU A 155 8.31 12.27 4.33
C GLU A 155 8.00 12.06 2.84
N GLY A 156 6.95 12.72 2.33
CA GLY A 156 6.53 12.62 0.93
C GLY A 156 5.73 11.36 0.59
N LYS A 157 5.24 10.62 1.59
CA LYS A 157 4.40 9.43 1.44
C LYS A 157 3.08 9.62 2.18
N ALA A 158 2.06 8.87 1.76
CA ALA A 158 0.83 8.66 2.51
C ALA A 158 0.91 7.34 3.29
N TYR A 159 0.38 7.34 4.51
CA TYR A 159 0.31 6.16 5.37
C TYR A 159 -1.12 5.97 5.80
N VAL A 160 -1.60 4.73 5.76
CA VAL A 160 -2.79 4.32 6.51
C VAL A 160 -2.39 4.19 7.97
N VAL A 161 -3.12 4.87 8.85
CA VAL A 161 -2.75 5.00 10.26
C VAL A 161 -3.90 4.59 11.16
N HIS A 162 -3.60 3.68 12.07
CA HIS A 162 -4.49 3.26 13.14
C HIS A 162 -4.08 3.91 14.46
N THR A 163 -4.97 4.70 15.04
CA THR A 163 -4.74 5.37 16.33
C THR A 163 -5.61 4.78 17.43
N ASP A 164 -5.03 4.47 18.59
CA ASP A 164 -5.75 4.18 19.85
C ASP A 164 -5.39 5.24 20.89
N PHE A 165 -6.21 6.29 20.95
CA PHE A 165 -6.16 7.33 21.97
C PHE A 165 -7.35 7.25 22.94
N GLY A 166 -8.26 6.29 22.73
CA GLY A 166 -9.49 6.14 23.51
C GLY A 166 -9.26 5.55 24.90
N HIS A 167 -8.09 4.94 25.14
CA HIS A 167 -7.74 4.34 26.42
C HIS A 167 -6.87 5.27 27.28
N VAL A 168 -7.29 5.49 28.52
CA VAL A 168 -6.52 6.28 29.50
C VAL A 168 -5.15 5.64 29.74
N GLY A 169 -4.12 6.50 29.80
CA GLY A 169 -2.76 6.12 30.15
C GLY A 169 -1.92 5.56 29.01
N ARG A 170 -2.41 5.61 27.75
CA ARG A 170 -1.61 5.28 26.58
C ARG A 170 -2.04 6.01 25.31
N GLN A 171 -1.12 6.09 24.36
CA GLN A 171 -1.36 6.41 22.95
C GLN A 171 -0.62 5.39 22.10
N ASN A 172 -1.33 4.73 21.18
CA ASN A 172 -0.71 3.87 20.18
C ASN A 172 -1.04 4.40 18.79
N ILE A 173 -0.06 4.40 17.90
CA ILE A 173 -0.20 4.81 16.51
C ILE A 173 0.57 3.81 15.65
N GLU A 174 -0.16 3.06 14.83
CA GLU A 174 0.40 2.13 13.85
C GLU A 174 0.33 2.76 12.47
N PHE A 175 1.45 2.77 11.75
CA PHE A 175 1.56 3.26 10.38
C PHE A 175 1.75 2.08 9.44
N ALA A 176 1.04 2.08 8.32
CA ALA A 176 1.22 1.16 7.22
C ALA A 176 1.32 1.94 5.90
N LEU A 177 2.34 1.63 5.12
CA LEU A 177 2.45 2.03 3.72
C LEU A 177 2.03 0.83 2.88
N TYR A 178 1.10 1.07 1.95
CA TYR A 178 0.66 0.08 0.98
C TYR A 178 1.37 0.29 -0.35
N GLY A 179 1.49 -0.79 -1.13
CA GLY A 179 1.89 -0.73 -2.53
C GLY A 179 0.72 -1.08 -3.45
N SER A 180 0.94 -0.90 -4.76
CA SER A 180 -0.06 -1.02 -5.86
C SER A 180 -0.75 -2.39 -6.02
N ASN A 181 -0.47 -3.36 -5.16
CA ASN A 181 -1.20 -4.63 -5.14
C ASN A 181 -1.77 -4.96 -3.76
N GLY A 182 -1.99 -3.93 -2.94
CA GLY A 182 -2.59 -3.99 -1.61
C GLY A 182 -1.72 -4.60 -0.52
N GLU A 183 -0.43 -4.83 -0.76
CA GLU A 183 0.49 -5.34 0.26
C GLU A 183 1.05 -4.23 1.15
N LYS A 184 1.20 -4.50 2.45
CA LYS A 184 1.95 -3.62 3.34
C LYS A 184 3.45 -3.70 3.01
N VAL A 185 3.99 -2.64 2.41
CA VAL A 185 5.41 -2.55 2.02
C VAL A 185 6.28 -1.95 3.14
N GLU A 186 5.69 -1.18 4.04
CA GLU A 186 6.33 -0.61 5.22
C GLU A 186 5.33 -0.59 6.38
N SER A 187 5.79 -0.85 7.60
CA SER A 187 4.99 -0.59 8.79
C SER A 187 5.87 -0.28 9.99
N PHE A 188 5.36 0.58 10.88
CA PHE A 188 5.96 0.84 12.18
C PHE A 188 4.92 1.32 13.17
N GLU A 189 5.16 1.07 14.45
CA GLU A 189 4.34 1.53 15.55
C GLU A 189 5.12 2.52 16.41
N ILE A 190 4.45 3.58 16.83
CA ILE A 190 4.93 4.47 17.87
C ILE A 190 3.90 4.60 18.99
N SER A 191 4.38 4.54 20.24
CA SER A 191 3.49 4.61 21.39
C SER A 191 4.07 5.41 22.56
N ALA A 192 3.16 5.93 23.38
CA ALA A 192 3.46 6.57 24.66
C ALA A 192 2.65 5.88 25.76
N GLY A 193 3.30 5.47 26.84
CA GLY A 193 2.69 4.87 28.02
C GLY A 193 2.87 5.77 29.25
N TYR A 194 1.76 6.14 29.87
CA TYR A 194 1.71 7.08 30.99
C TYR A 194 0.59 6.68 31.96
N PRO A 195 0.74 5.52 32.64
CA PRO A 195 -0.29 5.03 33.55
C PRO A 195 -0.60 6.08 34.62
N ASP A 196 -1.88 6.15 35.00
CA ASP A 196 -2.40 7.06 36.02
C ASP A 196 -2.37 8.57 35.66
N LYS A 197 -2.18 8.91 34.38
CA LYS A 197 -2.22 10.29 33.88
C LYS A 197 -3.14 10.43 32.66
N ASP A 198 -3.63 11.65 32.46
CA ASP A 198 -4.44 12.00 31.28
C ASP A 198 -3.56 12.25 30.04
N ASN A 199 -2.31 12.66 30.22
CA ASN A 199 -1.35 12.97 29.15
C ASN A 199 0.06 12.47 29.52
N TYR A 200 0.90 12.27 28.51
CA TYR A 200 2.32 11.98 28.72
C TYR A 200 3.10 13.23 29.17
N ASP A 201 4.25 12.97 29.78
CA ASP A 201 5.26 13.94 30.20
C ASP A 201 6.66 13.33 30.05
N GLU A 202 7.71 14.05 30.48
CA GLU A 202 9.09 13.60 30.35
C GLU A 202 9.43 12.31 31.12
N ASN A 203 8.54 11.85 32.02
CA ASN A 203 8.70 10.64 32.81
C ASN A 203 7.88 9.46 32.25
N SER A 204 7.23 9.66 31.11
CA SER A 204 6.45 8.63 30.43
C SER A 204 7.35 7.69 29.62
N MET A 205 6.84 6.52 29.29
CA MET A 205 7.53 5.56 28.44
C MET A 205 7.19 5.84 26.97
N PHE A 206 8.18 5.87 26.09
CA PHE A 206 7.96 6.07 24.66
C PHE A 206 8.64 4.95 23.88
N LEU A 207 7.93 4.36 22.92
CA LEU A 207 8.41 3.22 22.14
C LEU A 207 8.28 3.48 20.63
N LEU A 208 9.26 3.01 19.87
CA LEU A 208 9.20 2.83 18.42
C LEU A 208 9.47 1.34 18.11
N ASN A 209 8.50 0.63 17.56
CA ASN A 209 8.59 -0.82 17.29
C ASN A 209 9.14 -1.59 18.51
N ASP A 210 8.50 -1.40 19.68
CA ASP A 210 8.88 -1.96 20.98
C ASP A 210 10.25 -1.54 21.55
N LYS A 211 10.95 -0.59 20.92
CA LYS A 211 12.23 -0.08 21.41
C LYS A 211 12.04 1.27 22.07
N GLU A 212 12.59 1.42 23.26
CA GLU A 212 12.55 2.67 24.01
C GLU A 212 13.23 3.80 23.22
N ILE A 213 12.52 4.93 23.13
CA ILE A 213 12.98 6.18 22.54
C ILE A 213 12.78 7.32 23.55
N THR A 214 13.36 8.47 23.26
CA THR A 214 13.13 9.69 24.05
C THR A 214 11.79 10.35 23.69
N MET A 215 11.25 11.17 24.60
CA MET A 215 10.09 12.03 24.33
C MET A 215 10.32 12.92 23.11
N GLN A 216 11.53 13.45 22.94
CA GLN A 216 11.86 14.31 21.78
C GLN A 216 11.79 13.54 20.46
N GLU A 217 12.23 12.27 20.45
CA GLU A 217 12.07 11.42 19.28
C GLU A 217 10.59 11.13 19.01
N TYR A 218 9.81 10.82 20.05
CA TYR A 218 8.37 10.60 19.93
C TYR A 218 7.64 11.81 19.33
N GLU A 219 7.85 13.00 19.88
CA GLU A 219 7.27 14.24 19.37
C GLU A 219 7.76 14.58 17.95
N LYS A 220 8.98 14.19 17.58
CA LYS A 220 9.46 14.36 16.21
C LYS A 220 8.60 13.55 15.24
N TYR A 221 8.26 12.30 15.54
CA TYR A 221 7.34 11.51 14.70
C TYR A 221 5.97 12.17 14.61
N LEU A 222 5.37 12.60 15.73
CA LEU A 222 4.09 13.31 15.72
C LEU A 222 4.12 14.60 14.91
N ASN A 223 5.29 15.23 14.76
CA ASN A 223 5.47 16.43 13.96
C ASN A 223 5.77 16.16 12.49
N THR A 224 6.44 15.06 12.18
CA THR A 224 6.73 14.62 10.80
C THR A 224 5.49 14.09 10.10
N TYR A 225 4.71 13.25 10.78
CA TYR A 225 3.53 12.59 10.22
C TYR A 225 2.28 13.28 10.75
N LYS A 226 1.46 13.80 9.83
CA LYS A 226 0.24 14.55 10.16
C LYS A 226 -0.97 13.95 9.46
N PRO A 227 -2.15 13.92 10.10
CA PRO A 227 -3.37 13.51 9.42
C PRO A 227 -3.62 14.43 8.22
N LEU A 228 -4.13 13.86 7.14
CA LEU A 228 -4.56 14.62 5.97
C LEU A 228 -5.71 15.56 6.36
N ASP A 229 -5.66 16.77 5.82
CA ASP A 229 -6.78 17.70 5.95
C ASP A 229 -7.89 17.27 4.99
N ARG A 230 -9.00 16.75 5.54
CA ARG A 230 -10.15 16.28 4.75
C ARG A 230 -10.71 17.33 3.80
N SER A 231 -10.55 18.63 4.11
CA SER A 231 -10.99 19.71 3.22
C SER A 231 -10.18 19.81 1.92
N THR A 232 -9.06 19.09 1.83
CA THR A 232 -8.22 18.99 0.64
C THR A 232 -8.56 17.78 -0.23
N LEU A 233 -9.39 16.86 0.26
CA LEU A 233 -9.77 15.65 -0.46
C LEU A 233 -10.88 15.94 -1.47
N LYS A 234 -10.88 15.21 -2.58
CA LYS A 234 -11.92 15.29 -3.60
C LYS A 234 -13.14 14.48 -3.13
N SER A 235 -14.30 15.11 -3.03
CA SER A 235 -15.56 14.43 -2.73
C SER A 235 -15.88 13.36 -3.77
N ALA A 236 -16.36 12.21 -3.34
CA ALA A 236 -16.85 11.13 -4.21
C ALA A 236 -18.36 11.22 -4.49
N TRP A 237 -19.05 12.24 -3.96
CA TRP A 237 -20.47 12.48 -4.14
C TRP A 237 -20.82 13.55 -5.17
N ASP A 238 -19.82 14.28 -5.66
CA ASP A 238 -19.95 15.36 -6.66
C ASP A 238 -19.56 14.87 -8.05
#